data_AF-A0A7V4PQL6-F1
#
_entry.id   AF-A0A7V4PQL6-F1
#
_cell.length_a   1.000
_cell.length_b   1.000
_cell.length_c   1.000
_cell.angle_alpha   90.00
_cell.angle_beta   90.00
_cell.angle_gamma   90.00
#
_symmetry.space_group_name_H-M   'P 1'
#
loop_
_entity.id
_entity.type
_entity.pdbx_description
1 polymer ?
#
loop_
_entity_poly.entity_id
_entity_poly.type
_entity_poly.pdbx_seq_one_letter_code
_entity_poly.pdbx_strand_id
1 'polypeptide(L)'
;MAARSLTESITMQRGAADIGGTFTDLVSQDDSGRVAFSKVLTTPEDHAEGVMPSVAKAALDLKETALFLHGSTIAINTAVARSQFAPCLRQSGPRRGGIDHGRAA
;
A
#
# COMPACT_ATOMS: atom_id res chain seq x y z
N MET A 1 -40.54 -25.03 -18.13
CA MET A 1 -39.61 -23.96 -17.76
C MET A 1 -39.08 -24.26 -16.36
N ALA A 2 -37.81 -24.64 -16.26
CA ALA A 2 -37.23 -25.17 -15.03
C ALA A 2 -37.21 -24.10 -13.93
N ALA A 3 -37.68 -24.50 -12.73
CA ALA A 3 -37.50 -23.73 -11.52
C ALA A 3 -36.00 -23.48 -11.32
N ARG A 4 -35.60 -22.20 -11.28
CA ARG A 4 -34.25 -21.85 -10.84
C ARG A 4 -34.08 -22.36 -9.40
N SER A 5 -33.10 -23.23 -9.23
CA SER A 5 -32.76 -23.96 -8.01
C SER A 5 -32.77 -23.05 -6.79
N LEU A 6 -33.58 -23.41 -5.79
CA LEU A 6 -33.42 -22.93 -4.42
C LEU A 6 -32.09 -23.49 -3.92
N THR A 7 -31.25 -22.65 -3.27
CA THR A 7 -29.89 -22.93 -2.80
C THR A 7 -28.77 -22.76 -3.84
N GLU A 8 -28.56 -21.54 -4.34
CA GLU A 8 -27.17 -21.12 -4.54
C GLU A 8 -26.58 -21.02 -3.13
N SER A 9 -25.61 -21.87 -2.81
CA SER A 9 -24.91 -21.82 -1.52
C SER A 9 -24.21 -20.47 -1.43
N ILE A 10 -24.69 -19.60 -0.54
CA ILE A 10 -24.02 -18.34 -0.21
C ILE A 10 -22.62 -18.70 0.24
N THR A 11 -21.66 -18.47 -0.64
CA THR A 11 -20.24 -18.73 -0.38
C THR A 11 -19.76 -17.54 0.42
N MET A 12 -19.66 -17.68 1.74
CA MET A 12 -19.22 -16.56 2.57
C MET A 12 -17.76 -16.25 2.27
N GLN A 13 -17.50 -15.07 1.72
CA GLN A 13 -16.16 -14.61 1.41
C GLN A 13 -15.65 -13.64 2.49
N ARG A 14 -14.34 -13.66 2.69
CA ARG A 14 -13.63 -12.70 3.53
C ARG A 14 -12.57 -12.01 2.69
N GLY A 15 -12.47 -10.69 2.78
CA GLY A 15 -11.49 -9.89 2.05
C GLY A 15 -10.62 -9.07 2.98
N ALA A 16 -9.36 -8.89 2.63
CA ALA A 16 -8.48 -7.91 3.26
C ALA A 16 -7.73 -7.11 2.20
N ALA A 17 -7.77 -5.78 2.28
CA ALA A 17 -7.05 -4.86 1.42
C ALA A 17 -5.95 -4.12 2.19
N ASP A 18 -4.78 -3.94 1.57
CA ASP A 18 -3.74 -3.03 2.03
C ASP A 18 -3.49 -1.95 0.97
N ILE A 19 -3.79 -0.70 1.32
CA ILE A 19 -3.68 0.45 0.44
C ILE A 19 -2.35 1.16 0.71
N GLY A 20 -1.39 0.97 -0.20
CA GLY A 20 -0.11 1.67 -0.19
C GLY A 20 -0.08 2.88 -1.12
N GLY A 21 1.07 3.54 -1.21
CA GLY A 21 1.26 4.73 -2.06
C GLY A 21 1.37 4.44 -3.55
N THR A 22 1.76 3.22 -3.94
CA THR A 22 1.94 2.82 -5.35
C THR A 22 0.99 1.70 -5.73
N PHE A 23 0.79 0.75 -4.84
CA PHE A 23 -0.05 -0.40 -5.09
C PHE A 23 -1.07 -0.59 -3.97
N THR A 24 -2.22 -1.12 -4.37
CA THR A 24 -3.24 -1.68 -3.49
C THR A 24 -3.23 -3.19 -3.66
N ASP A 25 -2.99 -3.89 -2.56
CA ASP A 25 -2.99 -5.35 -2.49
C ASP A 25 -4.30 -5.82 -1.88
N LEU A 26 -4.88 -6.91 -2.39
CA LEU A 26 -6.10 -7.50 -1.83
C LEU A 26 -5.99 -9.02 -1.83
N VAL A 27 -6.41 -9.63 -0.72
CA VAL A 27 -6.58 -11.07 -0.58
C VAL A 27 -8.05 -11.37 -0.29
N SER A 28 -8.58 -12.42 -0.91
CA SER A 28 -9.91 -12.96 -0.63
C SER A 28 -9.81 -14.43 -0.28
N GLN A 29 -10.70 -14.91 0.59
CA GLN A 29 -10.84 -16.32 0.93
C GLN A 29 -12.32 -16.70 1.00
N ASP A 30 -12.68 -17.84 0.40
CA ASP A 30 -14.01 -18.43 0.54
C ASP A 30 -14.09 -19.47 1.68
N ASP A 31 -15.29 -19.93 2.00
CA ASP A 31 -15.56 -20.94 3.03
C ASP A 31 -14.97 -22.33 2.72
N SER A 32 -14.71 -22.63 1.45
CA SER A 32 -13.99 -23.83 1.01
C SER A 32 -12.47 -23.73 1.20
N GLY A 33 -11.97 -22.55 1.60
CA GLY A 33 -10.56 -22.27 1.81
C GLY A 33 -9.81 -21.87 0.55
N ARG A 34 -10.48 -21.64 -0.59
CA ARG A 34 -9.83 -21.10 -1.78
C ARG A 34 -9.45 -19.65 -1.51
N VAL A 35 -8.23 -19.30 -1.89
CA VAL A 35 -7.66 -17.97 -1.72
C VAL A 35 -7.37 -17.35 -3.08
N ALA A 36 -7.73 -16.10 -3.27
CA ALA A 36 -7.33 -15.31 -4.43
C ALA A 36 -6.63 -14.03 -4.00
N PHE A 37 -5.79 -13.51 -4.89
CA PHE A 37 -4.96 -12.33 -4.65
C PHE A 37 -5.05 -11.38 -5.82
N SER A 38 -4.96 -10.09 -5.53
CA SER A 38 -4.79 -9.08 -6.56
C SER A 38 -3.85 -7.97 -6.09
N LYS A 39 -3.17 -7.38 -7.08
CA LYS A 39 -2.34 -6.20 -6.92
C LYS A 39 -2.65 -5.24 -8.05
N VAL A 40 -3.00 -4.02 -7.70
CA VAL A 40 -3.35 -2.97 -8.67
C VAL A 40 -2.62 -1.68 -8.29
N LEU A 41 -2.47 -0.76 -9.25
CA LEU A 41 -1.97 0.57 -8.92
C LEU A 41 -2.95 1.28 -7.99
N THR A 42 -2.43 1.94 -6.96
CA THR A 42 -3.23 2.83 -6.13
C THR A 42 -3.67 4.02 -6.96
N THR A 43 -4.88 4.52 -6.70
CA THR A 43 -5.36 5.83 -7.19
C THR A 43 -5.15 6.84 -6.05
N PRO A 44 -4.09 7.67 -6.07
CA PRO A 44 -3.74 8.53 -4.94
C PRO A 44 -4.75 9.66 -4.69
N GLU A 45 -5.48 10.07 -5.73
CA GLU A 45 -6.51 11.11 -5.64
C GLU A 45 -7.77 10.59 -4.94
N ASP A 46 -8.06 9.29 -5.10
CA ASP A 46 -9.16 8.59 -4.44
C ASP A 46 -8.80 7.12 -4.19
N HIS A 47 -8.42 6.84 -2.95
CA HIS A 47 -8.04 5.49 -2.53
C HIS A 47 -9.20 4.49 -2.58
N ALA A 48 -10.44 4.95 -2.43
CA ALA A 48 -11.60 4.06 -2.48
C ALA A 48 -11.84 3.57 -3.91
N GLU A 49 -11.68 4.44 -4.91
CA GLU A 49 -11.73 4.02 -6.32
C GLU A 49 -10.63 3.01 -6.65
N GLY A 50 -9.43 3.19 -6.10
CA GLY A 50 -8.30 2.27 -6.32
C GLY A 50 -8.53 0.84 -5.81
N VAL A 51 -9.46 0.63 -4.88
CA VAL A 51 -9.80 -0.70 -4.34
C VAL A 51 -10.77 -1.47 -5.24
N MET A 52 -11.62 -0.80 -6.02
CA MET A 52 -12.63 -1.49 -6.85
C MET A 52 -12.01 -2.44 -7.90
N PRO A 53 -10.91 -2.07 -8.59
CA PRO A 53 -10.21 -2.98 -9.49
C PRO A 53 -9.59 -4.20 -8.78
N SER A 54 -9.16 -4.06 -7.52
CA SER A 54 -8.57 -5.16 -6.76
C SER A 54 -9.65 -6.16 -6.30
N VAL A 55 -10.82 -5.66 -5.89
CA VAL A 55 -12.00 -6.48 -5.56
C VAL A 55 -12.41 -7.34 -6.76
N ALA A 56 -12.53 -6.73 -7.94
CA ALA A 56 -12.90 -7.46 -9.16
C ALA A 56 -11.86 -8.54 -9.53
N LYS A 57 -10.56 -8.23 -9.42
CA LYS A 57 -9.48 -9.17 -9.76
C LYS A 57 -9.34 -10.32 -8.77
N ALA A 58 -9.69 -10.12 -7.51
CA ALA A 58 -9.68 -11.17 -6.51
C ALA A 58 -10.97 -12.00 -6.49
N ALA A 59 -11.87 -11.80 -7.48
CA ALA A 59 -13.17 -12.43 -7.56
C ALA A 59 -13.98 -12.31 -6.24
N LEU A 60 -13.79 -11.18 -5.54
CA LEU A 60 -14.47 -10.90 -4.29
C LEU A 60 -15.86 -10.34 -4.59
N ASP A 61 -16.91 -11.05 -4.20
CA ASP A 61 -18.27 -10.49 -4.24
C ASP A 61 -18.56 -9.78 -2.90
N LEU A 62 -18.61 -8.45 -2.94
CA LEU A 62 -18.88 -7.63 -1.75
C LEU A 62 -20.26 -7.90 -1.14
N LYS A 63 -21.23 -8.42 -1.92
CA LYS A 63 -22.56 -8.78 -1.39
C LYS A 63 -22.53 -10.06 -0.56
N GLU A 64 -21.62 -10.97 -0.92
CA GLU A 64 -21.40 -12.26 -0.24
C GLU A 64 -20.22 -12.19 0.74
N THR A 65 -19.66 -11.00 0.95
CA THR A 65 -18.52 -10.78 1.85
C THR A 65 -19.01 -10.57 3.27
N ALA A 66 -18.73 -11.54 4.14
CA ALA A 66 -19.10 -11.47 5.56
C ALA A 66 -18.17 -10.56 6.38
N LEU A 67 -16.93 -10.37 5.92
CA LEU A 67 -15.92 -9.54 6.57
C LEU A 67 -14.98 -8.93 5.53
N PHE A 68 -14.88 -7.60 5.53
CA PHE A 68 -13.92 -6.87 4.71
C PHE A 68 -13.03 -5.99 5.60
N LEU A 69 -11.74 -6.29 5.65
CA LEU A 69 -10.74 -5.51 6.39
C LEU A 69 -9.99 -4.61 5.41
N HIS A 70 -9.78 -3.35 5.78
CA HIS A 70 -8.89 -2.47 5.02
C HIS A 70 -7.80 -1.90 5.95
N GLY A 71 -6.56 -2.02 5.52
CA GLY A 71 -5.40 -1.36 6.07
C GLY A 71 -4.88 -0.30 5.10
N SER A 72 -4.19 0.71 5.60
CA SER A 72 -3.44 1.62 4.75
C SER A 72 -2.07 1.89 5.34
N THR A 73 -1.05 1.79 4.50
CA THR A 73 0.33 2.14 4.85
C THR A 73 0.67 3.60 4.56
N ILE A 74 -0.28 4.38 4.01
CA ILE A 74 -0.06 5.78 3.63
C ILE A 74 0.36 6.62 4.83
N ALA A 75 -0.40 6.56 5.93
CA ALA A 75 -0.13 7.37 7.12
C ALA A 75 1.27 7.08 7.72
N ILE A 76 1.66 5.81 7.76
CA ILE A 76 2.96 5.38 8.29
C ILE A 76 4.09 5.82 7.34
N ASN A 77 3.95 5.59 6.04
CA ASN A 77 4.96 6.00 5.07
C ASN A 77 5.12 7.52 4.99
N THR A 78 4.03 8.27 5.12
CA THR A 78 4.09 9.74 5.18
C THR A 78 4.85 10.21 6.42
N ALA A 79 4.61 9.61 7.59
CA ALA A 79 5.34 9.95 8.82
C ALA A 79 6.84 9.63 8.69
N VAL A 80 7.18 8.47 8.14
CA VAL A 80 8.57 8.00 7.98
C VAL A 80 9.31 8.79 6.87
N ALA A 81 8.63 9.22 5.81
CA ALA A 81 9.24 10.05 4.76
C ALA A 81 9.60 11.47 5.25
N ARG A 82 8.80 12.07 6.15
CA ARG A 82 9.13 13.38 6.75
C ARG A 82 10.42 13.34 7.58
N SER A 83 10.76 12.19 8.15
CA SER A 83 11.99 12.00 8.95
C SER A 83 13.23 11.71 8.10
N GLN A 84 13.08 11.33 6.84
CA GLN A 84 14.20 10.92 5.98
C GLN A 84 14.68 12.00 5.00
N PHE A 85 13.96 13.10 4.85
CA PHE A 85 14.34 14.20 3.95
C PHE A 85 15.05 15.34 4.69
N ALA A 86 16.22 15.05 5.24
CA ALA A 86 17.25 16.07 5.43
C ALA A 86 18.16 16.01 4.19
N PRO A 87 17.97 16.86 3.17
CA PRO A 87 18.85 16.85 2.02
C PRO A 87 20.26 17.15 2.51
N CYS A 88 21.20 16.31 2.09
CA CYS A 88 22.62 16.44 2.39
C CYS A 88 23.15 17.77 1.82
N LEU A 89 23.10 18.83 2.63
CA LEU A 89 23.87 20.04 2.37
C LEU A 89 25.35 19.70 2.54
N ARG A 90 26.01 19.35 1.43
CA ARG A 90 27.47 19.37 1.33
C ARG A 90 27.94 20.80 1.62
N GLN A 91 28.46 21.04 2.82
CA GLN A 91 29.33 22.20 3.04
C GLN A 91 30.71 21.90 2.44
N SER A 92 30.87 22.12 1.13
CA SER A 92 32.21 22.32 0.56
C SER A 92 32.61 23.78 0.79
N GLY A 93 33.15 24.08 1.96
CA GLY A 93 33.84 25.35 2.27
C GLY A 93 35.36 25.22 2.08
N PRO A 94 36.06 26.26 1.62
CA PRO A 94 37.44 26.17 1.16
C PRO A 94 38.42 25.97 2.31
N ARG A 95 39.35 25.02 2.18
CA ARG A 95 40.53 24.92 3.06
C ARG A 95 41.42 26.14 2.80
N ARG A 96 41.35 27.16 3.66
CA ARG A 96 42.36 28.21 3.70
C ARG A 96 43.58 27.68 4.43
N GLY A 97 44.71 27.69 3.72
CA GLY A 97 46.00 27.26 4.21
C GLY A 97 46.55 28.15 5.32
N GLY A 98 47.36 27.54 6.17
CA GLY A 98 48.29 28.20 7.08
C GLY A 98 49.61 27.43 7.00
N ILE A 99 50.53 27.92 6.18
CA ILE A 99 51.93 27.54 6.20
C ILE A 99 52.54 28.45 7.27
N ASP A 100 52.84 27.91 8.44
CA ASP A 100 53.56 28.67 9.48
C ASP A 100 55.07 28.59 9.17
N HIS A 101 55.60 29.70 8.66
CA HIS A 101 57.03 29.98 8.57
C HIS A 101 57.28 31.36 9.20
N GLY A 102 57.80 31.36 10.42
CA GLY A 102 58.28 32.57 11.09
C GLY A 102 59.37 32.22 12.12
N ARG A 103 60.63 32.52 11.79
CA ARG A 103 61.83 32.31 12.60
C ARG A 103 62.12 33.58 13.43
N ALA A 104 62.66 33.37 14.64
CA ALA A 104 63.57 34.24 15.41
C ALA A 104 63.09 35.63 15.89
N ALA A 105 63.02 35.76 17.22
CA ALA A 105 63.83 36.70 18.00
C ALA A 105 64.16 36.07 19.35
#